data_AF-A0A7K2QLA8-F1
#
_entry.id   AF-A0A7K2QLA8-F1
#
_cell.length_a   1.000
_cell.length_b   1.000
_cell.length_c   1.000
_cell.angle_alpha   90.00
_cell.angle_beta   90.00
_cell.angle_gamma   90.00
#
_symmetry.space_group_name_H-M   'P 1'
#
loop_
_entity.id
_entity.type
_entity.pdbx_description
1 polymer ?
#
loop_
_entity_poly.entity_id
_entity_poly.type
_entity_poly.pdbx_seq_one_letter_code
_entity_poly.pdbx_strand_id
1 'polypeptide(L)' 'MSERVPVLRIGQILLVSIQTDLDDQAVMFLQDDLAAAVVDSSAHGVVIDITAVEIVDSFV' A
#
# COMPACT_ATOMS: atom_id res chain seq x y z
N MET A 1 3.11 17.63 -0.10
CA MET A 1 2.71 16.88 1.10
C MET A 1 2.63 15.44 0.64
N SER A 2 3.50 14.55 1.10
CA SER A 2 3.55 13.18 0.59
C SER A 2 2.23 12.48 0.93
N GLU A 3 1.54 11.99 -0.09
CA GLU A 3 0.20 11.43 0.03
C GLU A 3 0.33 10.03 0.62
N ARG A 4 -0.12 9.87 1.88
CA ARG A 4 -0.09 8.56 2.54
C ARG A 4 -1.22 7.70 1.98
N VAL A 5 -0.85 6.53 1.46
CA VAL A 5 -1.82 5.54 0.98
C VAL A 5 -2.48 4.86 2.19
N PRO A 6 -3.82 4.86 2.29
CA PRO A 6 -4.51 4.24 3.41
C PRO A 6 -4.49 2.71 3.31
N VAL A 7 -4.26 2.04 4.44
CA VAL A 7 -4.37 0.58 4.60
C VAL A 7 -5.69 0.27 5.31
N LEU A 8 -6.61 -0.35 4.58
CA LEU A 8 -7.91 -0.78 5.09
C LEU A 8 -7.86 -2.25 5.51
N ARG A 9 -8.67 -2.65 6.50
CA ARG A 9 -8.78 -4.04 6.95
C ARG A 9 -10.22 -4.52 6.80
N ILE A 10 -10.41 -5.64 6.12
CA ILE A 10 -11.68 -6.36 6.04
C ILE A 10 -11.44 -7.80 6.49
N GLY A 11 -11.93 -8.13 7.69
CA GLY A 11 -11.68 -9.43 8.31
C GLY A 11 -10.19 -9.67 8.54
N GLN A 12 -9.63 -10.67 7.84
CA GLN A 12 -8.20 -11.01 7.88
C GLN A 12 -7.46 -10.59 6.60
N ILE A 13 -8.06 -9.74 5.76
CA ILE A 13 -7.44 -9.25 4.54
C ILE A 13 -7.17 -7.74 4.69
N LEU A 14 -5.99 -7.31 4.26
CA LEU A 14 -5.67 -5.90 4.10
C LEU A 14 -5.93 -5.46 2.66
N LEU A 15 -6.42 -4.24 2.50
CA LEU A 15 -6.78 -3.64 1.23
C LEU A 15 -6.05 -2.31 1.11
N VAL A 16 -5.35 -2.14 0.01
CA VAL A 16 -4.64 -0.93 -0.37
C VAL A 16 -5.07 -0.58 -1.78
N SER A 17 -5.36 0.70 -2.02
CA SER A 17 -5.67 1.21 -3.36
C SER A 17 -4.80 2.41 -3.66
N ILE A 18 -4.03 2.29 -4.73
CA ILE A 18 -3.10 3.33 -5.18
C ILE A 18 -3.82 4.11 -6.28
N GLN A 19 -4.17 5.36 -5.98
CA GLN A 19 -4.99 6.21 -6.86
C GLN A 19 -4.20 7.19 -7.70
N THR A 20 -2.90 7.32 -7.42
CA THR A 20 -1.98 8.26 -8.08
C THR A 20 -0.63 7.58 -8.23
N ASP A 21 0.23 8.15 -9.06
CA ASP A 21 1.62 7.71 -9.14
C ASP A 21 2.28 7.82 -7.76
N LEU A 22 3.01 6.77 -7.38
CA LEU A 22 3.76 6.75 -6.13
C LEU A 22 5.14 7.34 -6.38
N ASP A 23 5.45 8.42 -5.68
CA ASP A 23 6.84 8.83 -5.53
C ASP A 23 7.58 7.87 -4.59
N ASP A 24 8.91 7.88 -4.69
CA ASP A 24 9.81 6.99 -3.96
C ASP A 24 9.55 7.03 -2.45
N GLN A 25 9.23 8.20 -1.92
CA GLN A 25 8.97 8.40 -0.51
C GLN A 25 7.63 7.79 -0.08
N ALA A 26 6.60 7.94 -0.91
CA ALA A 26 5.29 7.35 -0.71
C ALA A 26 5.35 5.82 -0.79
N VAL A 27 6.18 5.25 -1.68
CA VAL A 27 6.44 3.80 -1.72
C VAL A 27 7.01 3.32 -0.40
N MET A 28 8.06 3.98 0.11
CA MET A 28 8.69 3.61 1.38
C MET A 28 7.70 3.68 2.56
N PHE A 29 6.89 4.74 2.62
CA PHE A 29 5.87 4.86 3.67
C PHE A 29 4.79 3.79 3.56
N LEU A 30 4.31 3.50 2.35
CA LEU A 30 3.33 2.43 2.14
C LEU A 30 3.90 1.07 2.54
N GLN A 31 5.18 0.80 2.24
CA GLN A 31 5.83 -0.44 2.61
C GLN A 31 5.91 -0.61 4.14
N ASP A 32 6.33 0.44 4.86
CA ASP A 32 6.40 0.44 6.32
C ASP A 32 5.01 0.29 6.96
N ASP A 33 4.04 1.09 6.52
CA ASP A 33 2.67 1.09 7.06
C ASP A 33 1.97 -0.26 6.80
N LEU A 34 2.14 -0.83 5.60
CA LEU A 34 1.58 -2.13 5.25
C LEU A 34 2.23 -3.27 6.03
N ALA A 35 3.56 -3.28 6.17
CA ALA A 35 4.27 -4.29 6.96
C ALA A 35 3.83 -4.25 8.43
N ALA A 36 3.73 -3.06 9.02
CA ALA A 36 3.22 -2.88 10.38
C ALA A 36 1.78 -3.40 10.51
N ALA A 37 0.91 -3.07 9.56
CA ALA A 37 -0.48 -3.53 9.55
C ALA A 37 -0.59 -5.06 9.40
N VAL A 38 0.25 -5.71 8.59
CA VAL A 38 0.28 -7.17 8.44
C VAL A 38 0.62 -7.84 9.77
N VAL A 39 1.66 -7.34 10.44
CA VAL A 39 2.12 -7.89 11.73
C VAL A 39 1.07 -7.67 12.82
N ASP A 40 0.56 -6.45 12.97
CA ASP A 40 -0.41 -6.10 14.02
C ASP A 40 -1.75 -6.84 13.85
N SER A 41 -2.22 -6.96 12.62
CA SER A 41 -3.52 -7.59 12.33
C SER A 41 -3.47 -9.11 12.14
N SER A 42 -2.26 -9.70 12.03
CA SER A 42 -2.07 -11.09 11.59
C SER A 42 -2.86 -11.40 10.32
N ALA A 43 -2.78 -10.50 9.33
CA ALA A 43 -3.51 -10.63 8.08
C ALA A 43 -3.13 -11.92 7.33
N HIS A 44 -4.13 -12.62 6.81
CA HIS A 44 -3.96 -13.80 5.95
C HIS A 44 -3.51 -13.42 4.52
N GLY A 45 -3.76 -12.18 4.11
CA GLY A 45 -3.44 -11.73 2.77
C GLY A 45 -3.59 -10.23 2.61
N VAL A 46 -3.00 -9.73 1.54
CA VAL A 46 -3.07 -8.32 1.13
C VAL A 46 -3.56 -8.27 -0.31
N VAL A 47 -4.50 -7.37 -0.57
CA VAL A 47 -4.96 -7.02 -1.90
C VAL A 47 -4.51 -5.58 -2.18
N ILE A 48 -3.73 -5.42 -3.24
CA ILE A 48 -3.26 -4.12 -3.71
C ILE A 48 -3.93 -3.84 -5.05
N ASP A 49 -4.78 -2.82 -5.06
CA ASP A 49 -5.41 -2.31 -6.26
C ASP A 49 -4.53 -1.22 -6.89
N ILE A 50 -4.02 -1.51 -8.09
CA ILE A 50 -3.17 -0.65 -8.91
C ILE A 50 -3.90 -0.14 -10.15
N THR A 51 -5.23 -0.30 -10.22
CA THR A 51 -6.02 0.00 -11.44
C THR A 51 -5.91 1.46 -11.87
N ALA A 52 -5.70 2.38 -10.93
CA ALA A 52 -5.58 3.82 -11.21
C ALA A 52 -4.14 4.29 -11.45
N VAL A 53 -3.13 3.40 -11.36
CA VAL A 53 -1.74 3.73 -11.63
C VAL A 53 -1.47 3.64 -13.13
N GLU A 54 -1.00 4.73 -13.74
CA GLU A 54 -0.70 4.76 -15.18
C GLU A 54 0.69 4.20 -15.49
N ILE A 55 1.69 4.51 -14.65
CA ILE A 55 3.08 4.09 -14.87
C ILE A 55 3.66 3.56 -13.55
N VAL A 56 4.25 2.37 -13.62
CA VAL A 56 5.01 1.78 -12.51
C VAL A 56 6.48 1.76 -12.90
N ASP A 57 7.32 2.43 -12.11
CA ASP A 57 8.77 2.33 -12.26
C ASP A 57 9.31 1.14 -11.46
N SER A 58 10.33 0.47 -11.99
CA SER A 58 11.07 -0.57 -11.28
C SER A 58 12.15 0.11 -10.44
N PHE A 59 11.79 0.53 -9.23
CA PHE A 59 12.72 1.17 -8.30
C PHE A 59 13.97 0.30 -8.02
N VAL A 60 15.19 0.90 -8.02
CA VAL A 60 16.52 0.27 -7.74
C VAL A 60 17.13 0.80 -6.45
#